data_AF-A0A543F828-F1
#
_entry.id   AF-A0A543F828-F1
#
_cell.length_a   1.000
_cell.length_b   1.000
_cell.length_c   1.000
_cell.angle_alpha   90.00
_cell.angle_beta   90.00
_cell.angle_gamma   90.00
#
_symmetry.space_group_name_H-M   'P 1'
#
loop_
_entity.id
_entity.type
_entity.pdbx_description
1 polymer ?
#
loop_
_entity_poly.entity_id
_entity_poly.type
_entity_poly.pdbx_seq_one_letter_code
_entity_poly.pdbx_strand_id
1 'polypeptide(L)'
;MSVGGELLIGLLILVGLLGIIIPILPGVILVFGVILAWAIITGGATAWTVFAISTVFLVLSGVIKYTWPGRKMKDAGVSNRALFLGAVLGIVGFFVIPVVGLFVGFVLGVYLSELQRLGQNQPAWQATKHALKGVGLSMLIELFGALLATATWITGALVA
;
A
#
# COMPACT_ATOMS: atom_id res chain seq x y z
N MET A 1 -13.51 1.94 24.88
CA MET A 1 -13.14 0.50 24.85
C MET A 1 -12.16 0.21 26.01
N SER A 2 -11.80 -1.04 26.33
CA SER A 2 -10.75 -1.28 27.35
C SER A 2 -9.36 -0.96 26.81
N VAL A 3 -8.38 -0.65 27.68
CA VAL A 3 -6.99 -0.36 27.28
C VAL A 3 -6.39 -1.51 26.45
N GLY A 4 -6.66 -2.77 26.85
CA GLY A 4 -6.21 -3.93 26.08
C GLY A 4 -6.82 -4.01 24.68
N GLY A 5 -8.07 -3.58 24.52
CA GLY A 5 -8.71 -3.47 23.20
C GLY A 5 -8.05 -2.42 22.32
N GLU A 6 -7.71 -1.25 22.87
CA GLU A 6 -7.04 -0.18 22.12
C GLU A 6 -5.64 -0.60 21.65
N LEU A 7 -4.90 -1.31 22.50
CA LEU A 7 -3.59 -1.87 22.14
C LEU A 7 -3.70 -2.90 21.01
N LEU A 8 -4.73 -3.74 21.02
CA LEU A 8 -4.97 -4.70 19.95
C LEU A 8 -5.29 -4.00 18.62
N ILE A 9 -6.16 -2.99 18.64
CA ILE A 9 -6.47 -2.19 17.45
C ILE A 9 -5.22 -1.49 16.92
N GLY A 10 -4.41 -0.88 17.79
CA GLY A 10 -3.14 -0.28 17.41
C GLY A 10 -2.17 -1.28 16.75
N LEU A 11 -2.09 -2.50 17.27
CA LEU A 11 -1.26 -3.57 16.70
C LEU A 11 -1.77 -3.99 15.31
N LEU A 12 -3.09 -4.12 15.13
CA LEU A 12 -3.68 -4.46 13.84
C LEU A 12 -3.49 -3.35 12.81
N ILE A 13 -3.58 -2.07 13.21
CA ILE A 13 -3.23 -0.93 12.35
C ILE A 13 -1.75 -1.00 11.96
N LEU A 14 -0.85 -1.32 12.90
CA LEU A 14 0.58 -1.48 12.61
C LEU A 14 0.83 -2.58 11.57
N VAL A 15 0.14 -3.73 11.67
CA VAL A 15 0.18 -4.78 10.64
C VAL A 15 -0.32 -4.26 9.29
N GLY A 16 -1.40 -3.47 9.28
CA GLY A 16 -1.89 -2.80 8.07
C GLY A 16 -0.85 -1.87 7.44
N LEU A 17 -0.19 -1.03 8.25
CA LEU A 17 0.88 -0.14 7.79
C LEU A 17 2.08 -0.91 7.22
N LEU A 18 2.51 -2.00 7.90
CA LEU A 18 3.55 -2.89 7.39
C LEU A 18 3.13 -3.55 6.08
N GLY A 19 1.85 -3.88 5.92
CA GLY A 19 1.28 -4.39 4.68
C GLY A 19 1.30 -3.40 3.50
N ILE A 20 1.40 -2.10 3.75
CA ILE A 20 1.60 -1.10 2.68
C ILE A 20 3.06 -1.13 2.18
N ILE A 21 4.01 -1.33 3.10
CA ILE A 21 5.45 -1.37 2.79
C ILE A 21 5.85 -2.73 2.19
N ILE A 22 5.23 -3.80 2.68
CA ILE A 22 5.43 -5.17 2.24
C ILE A 22 4.21 -5.55 1.38
N PRO A 23 4.25 -5.33 0.04
CA PRO A 23 3.13 -5.49 -0.90
C PRO A 23 2.53 -6.90 -1.07
N ILE A 24 2.55 -7.72 -0.03
CA ILE A 24 1.90 -9.02 0.09
C ILE A 24 0.52 -8.88 0.75
N LEU A 25 0.36 -7.89 1.65
CA LEU A 25 -0.88 -7.68 2.40
C LEU A 25 -1.67 -6.48 1.84
N PRO A 26 -3.01 -6.52 1.88
CA PRO A 26 -3.84 -5.39 1.47
C PRO A 26 -3.84 -4.29 2.56
N GLY A 27 -2.70 -3.64 2.79
CA GLY A 27 -2.45 -2.80 3.96
C GLY A 27 -3.48 -1.68 4.21
N VAL A 28 -3.84 -0.92 3.18
CA VAL A 28 -4.88 0.14 3.29
C VAL A 28 -6.24 -0.43 3.69
N ILE A 29 -6.62 -1.59 3.13
CA ILE A 29 -7.88 -2.26 3.44
C ILE A 29 -7.87 -2.76 4.89
N LEU A 30 -6.74 -3.28 5.36
CA LEU A 30 -6.57 -3.67 6.76
C LEU A 30 -6.72 -2.47 7.70
N VAL A 31 -6.03 -1.35 7.43
CA VAL A 31 -6.16 -0.13 8.25
C VAL A 31 -7.61 0.36 8.27
N PHE A 32 -8.27 0.42 7.12
CA PHE A 32 -9.69 0.78 7.03
C PHE A 32 -10.59 -0.15 7.86
N GLY A 33 -10.45 -1.46 7.68
CA GLY A 33 -11.28 -2.45 8.36
C GLY A 33 -11.09 -2.44 9.87
N VAL A 34 -9.87 -2.21 10.34
CA VAL A 34 -9.55 -2.11 11.76
C VAL A 34 -10.15 -0.86 12.40
N ILE A 35 -10.02 0.31 11.74
CA ILE A 35 -10.64 1.56 12.24
C ILE A 35 -12.18 1.45 12.20
N LEU A 36 -12.75 0.79 11.18
CA LEU A 36 -14.19 0.52 11.12
C LEU A 36 -14.64 -0.38 12.28
N ALA A 37 -13.93 -1.49 12.52
CA ALA A 37 -14.23 -2.38 13.63
C ALA A 37 -14.17 -1.63 14.97
N TRP A 38 -13.13 -0.81 15.17
CA TRP A 38 -13.03 0.06 16.34
C TRP A 38 -14.22 1.00 16.47
N ALA A 39 -14.65 1.65 15.39
CA ALA A 39 -15.79 2.58 15.42
C ALA A 39 -17.11 1.89 15.76
N ILE A 40 -17.33 0.68 15.26
CA ILE A 40 -18.51 -0.14 15.58
C ILE A 40 -18.52 -0.53 17.05
N ILE A 41 -17.38 -0.98 17.58
CA ILE A 41 -17.26 -1.48 18.97
C ILE A 41 -17.33 -0.32 19.97
N THR A 42 -16.64 0.79 19.71
CA THR A 42 -16.62 1.97 20.59
C THR A 42 -17.95 2.73 20.56
N GLY A 43 -18.56 2.85 19.38
CA GLY A 43 -19.83 3.55 19.21
C GLY A 43 -19.76 5.07 19.47
N GLY A 44 -20.89 5.74 19.31
CA GLY A 44 -21.02 7.19 19.55
C GLY A 44 -20.50 8.08 18.41
N ALA A 45 -20.88 9.37 18.46
CA ALA A 45 -20.60 10.33 17.39
C ALA A 45 -19.11 10.54 17.14
N THR A 46 -18.29 10.54 18.19
CA THR A 46 -16.83 10.69 18.10
C THR A 46 -16.19 9.58 17.28
N ALA A 47 -16.51 8.31 17.57
CA ALA A 47 -15.89 7.17 16.90
C ALA A 47 -16.26 7.10 15.41
N TRP A 48 -17.51 7.40 15.07
CA TRP A 48 -17.97 7.50 13.69
C TRP A 48 -17.36 8.69 12.94
N THR A 49 -17.13 9.82 13.62
CA THR A 49 -16.43 10.98 13.03
C THR A 49 -14.99 10.64 12.69
N VAL A 50 -14.28 9.97 13.60
CA VAL A 50 -12.91 9.48 13.39
C VAL A 50 -12.84 8.53 12.20
N PHE A 51 -13.80 7.59 12.09
CA PHE A 51 -13.87 6.68 10.96
C PHE A 51 -14.15 7.42 9.64
N ALA A 52 -15.06 8.40 9.62
CA ALA A 52 -15.35 9.18 8.42
C ALA A 52 -14.12 9.97 7.94
N ILE A 53 -13.41 10.65 8.84
CA ILE A 53 -12.19 11.40 8.52
C ILE A 53 -11.09 10.45 8.02
N SER A 54 -10.89 9.32 8.70
CA SER A 54 -9.94 8.28 8.30
C SER A 54 -10.24 7.76 6.89
N THR A 55 -11.51 7.51 6.60
CA THR A 55 -11.97 7.06 5.28
C THR A 55 -11.64 8.09 4.20
N VAL A 56 -11.84 9.39 4.48
CA VAL A 56 -11.46 10.46 3.54
C VAL A 56 -9.96 10.41 3.24
N PHE A 57 -9.09 10.29 4.24
CA PHE A 57 -7.65 10.19 4.00
C PHE A 57 -7.26 8.98 3.16
N LEU A 58 -7.83 7.80 3.47
CA LEU A 58 -7.55 6.58 2.73
C LEU A 58 -8.06 6.67 1.28
N VAL A 59 -9.28 7.16 1.07
CA VAL A 59 -9.84 7.34 -0.28
C VAL A 59 -9.03 8.35 -1.08
N LEU A 60 -8.69 9.50 -0.50
CA LEU A 60 -7.85 10.51 -1.16
C LEU A 60 -6.49 9.94 -1.56
N SER A 61 -5.84 9.18 -0.67
CA SER A 61 -4.57 8.53 -1.00
C SER A 61 -4.71 7.54 -2.17
N GLY A 62 -5.79 6.76 -2.20
CA GLY A 62 -6.09 5.85 -3.31
C GLY A 62 -6.34 6.59 -4.63
N VAL A 63 -7.10 7.68 -4.59
CA VAL A 63 -7.36 8.54 -5.77
C VAL A 63 -6.05 9.15 -6.27
N ILE A 64 -5.22 9.72 -5.40
CA ILE A 64 -3.93 10.32 -5.77
C ILE A 64 -3.01 9.26 -6.38
N LYS A 65 -2.91 8.07 -5.77
CA LYS A 65 -2.12 6.95 -6.28
C LYS A 65 -2.53 6.56 -7.72
N TYR A 66 -3.82 6.50 -7.99
CA TYR A 66 -4.32 6.08 -9.30
C TYR A 66 -4.17 7.17 -10.36
N THR A 67 -4.44 8.43 -9.98
CA THR A 67 -4.41 9.58 -10.89
C THR A 67 -3.01 10.08 -11.22
N TRP A 68 -2.03 9.89 -10.32
CA TRP A 68 -0.68 10.41 -10.50
C TRP A 68 0.38 9.31 -10.76
N PRO A 69 0.82 8.48 -9.79
CA PRO A 69 1.75 7.37 -10.07
C PRO A 69 1.24 6.41 -11.13
N GLY A 70 -0.04 5.99 -11.03
CA GLY A 70 -0.67 5.07 -11.97
C GLY A 70 -0.65 5.62 -13.40
N ARG A 71 -0.98 6.91 -13.57
CA ARG A 71 -0.93 7.58 -14.87
C ARG A 71 0.50 7.76 -15.37
N LYS A 72 1.44 8.20 -14.51
CA LYS A 72 2.86 8.34 -14.89
C LYS A 72 3.50 7.03 -15.35
N MET A 73 3.14 5.89 -14.76
CA MET A 73 3.64 4.59 -15.21
C MET A 73 3.10 4.23 -16.61
N LYS A 74 1.81 4.51 -16.86
CA LYS A 74 1.20 4.32 -18.19
C LYS A 74 1.82 5.25 -19.23
N ASP A 75 2.01 6.53 -18.90
CA ASP A 75 2.63 7.53 -19.77
C ASP A 75 4.10 7.17 -20.08
N ALA A 76 4.80 6.53 -19.13
CA ALA A 76 6.15 6.00 -19.31
C ALA A 76 6.21 4.68 -20.11
N GLY A 77 5.07 4.18 -20.60
CA GLY A 77 4.98 2.97 -21.41
C GLY A 77 5.22 1.67 -20.65
N VAL A 78 5.14 1.68 -19.31
CA VAL A 78 5.24 0.47 -18.48
C VAL A 78 3.98 -0.36 -18.68
N SER A 79 4.14 -1.61 -19.12
CA SER A 79 2.99 -2.48 -19.37
C SER A 79 2.36 -2.99 -18.07
N ASN A 80 1.02 -3.10 -18.05
CA ASN A 80 0.32 -3.76 -16.93
C ASN A 80 0.79 -5.20 -16.72
N ARG A 81 1.17 -5.89 -17.81
CA ARG A 81 1.73 -7.24 -17.75
C ARG A 81 3.06 -7.26 -16.99
N ALA A 82 3.92 -6.27 -17.18
CA ALA A 82 5.18 -6.19 -16.46
C ALA A 82 4.98 -5.93 -14.96
N LEU A 83 4.06 -5.03 -14.59
CA LEU A 83 3.69 -4.80 -13.20
C LEU A 83 3.12 -6.06 -12.54
N PHE A 84 2.27 -6.79 -13.26
CA PHE A 84 1.70 -8.06 -12.80
C PHE A 84 2.76 -9.15 -12.60
N LEU A 85 3.62 -9.36 -13.60
CA LEU A 85 4.71 -10.34 -13.49
C LEU A 85 5.73 -9.96 -12.42
N GLY A 86 6.01 -8.67 -12.26
CA GLY A 86 6.77 -8.13 -11.14
C GLY A 86 6.12 -8.49 -9.81
N ALA A 87 4.82 -8.24 -9.63
CA ALA A 87 4.12 -8.58 -8.39
C ALA A 87 4.17 -10.09 -8.10
N VAL A 88 3.88 -10.93 -9.09
CA VAL A 88 3.91 -12.40 -8.95
C VAL A 88 5.31 -12.88 -8.59
N LEU A 89 6.35 -12.46 -9.32
CA LEU A 89 7.72 -12.87 -9.03
C LEU A 89 8.25 -12.28 -7.73
N GLY A 90 7.79 -11.09 -7.33
CA GLY A 90 8.05 -10.53 -6.01
C GLY A 90 7.49 -11.43 -4.90
N ILE A 91 6.23 -11.86 -5.02
CA ILE A 91 5.60 -12.76 -4.05
C ILE A 91 6.38 -14.09 -3.98
N VAL A 92 6.69 -14.71 -5.13
CA VAL A 92 7.50 -15.94 -5.17
C VAL A 92 8.87 -15.70 -4.51
N GLY A 93 9.54 -14.61 -4.87
CA GLY A 93 10.84 -14.24 -4.32
C GLY A 93 10.82 -14.06 -2.81
N PHE A 94 9.76 -13.47 -2.23
CA PHE A 94 9.62 -13.34 -0.79
C PHE A 94 9.66 -14.70 -0.07
N PHE A 95 9.05 -15.74 -0.62
CA PHE A 95 9.10 -17.08 -0.04
C PHE A 95 10.49 -17.74 -0.15
N VAL A 96 11.29 -17.35 -1.16
CA VAL A 96 12.66 -17.84 -1.34
C VAL A 96 13.65 -17.10 -0.43
N ILE A 97 13.56 -15.77 -0.39
CA ILE A 97 14.38 -14.89 0.44
C ILE A 97 13.45 -13.87 1.10
N PRO A 98 13.09 -14.03 2.38
CA PRO A 98 12.17 -13.13 3.06
C PRO A 98 12.58 -11.67 2.93
N VAL A 99 11.60 -10.80 2.67
CA VAL A 99 11.73 -9.35 2.45
C VAL A 99 12.52 -8.97 1.19
N VAL A 100 13.78 -9.40 1.06
CA VAL A 100 14.67 -9.03 -0.04
C VAL A 100 14.18 -9.58 -1.37
N GLY A 101 13.69 -10.82 -1.38
CA GLY A 101 13.18 -11.48 -2.57
C GLY A 101 11.96 -10.80 -3.17
N LEU A 102 11.22 -10.00 -2.41
CA LEU A 102 10.13 -9.18 -2.91
C LEU A 102 10.63 -8.12 -3.91
N PHE A 103 11.67 -7.39 -3.52
CA PHE A 103 12.28 -6.35 -4.35
C PHE A 103 12.99 -6.96 -5.54
N VAL A 104 13.77 -8.02 -5.31
CA VAL A 104 14.51 -8.72 -6.38
C VAL A 104 13.54 -9.34 -7.37
N GLY A 105 12.53 -10.06 -6.90
CA GLY A 105 11.51 -10.69 -7.74
C GLY A 105 10.69 -9.67 -8.52
N PHE A 106 10.31 -8.54 -7.90
CA PHE A 106 9.61 -7.46 -8.61
C PHE A 106 10.45 -6.86 -9.73
N VAL A 107 11.70 -6.49 -9.43
CA VAL A 107 12.62 -5.92 -10.43
C VAL A 107 12.85 -6.91 -11.57
N LEU A 108 13.12 -8.18 -11.26
CA LEU A 108 13.31 -9.22 -12.27
C LEU A 108 12.06 -9.45 -13.11
N GLY A 109 10.87 -9.53 -12.50
CA GLY A 109 9.64 -9.79 -13.23
C GLY A 109 9.24 -8.65 -14.16
N VAL A 110 9.41 -7.41 -13.73
CA VAL A 110 9.21 -6.24 -14.60
C VAL A 110 10.25 -6.25 -15.73
N TYR A 111 11.53 -6.44 -15.39
CA TYR A 111 12.62 -6.42 -16.37
C TYR A 111 12.46 -7.49 -17.44
N LEU A 112 12.20 -8.74 -17.05
CA LEU A 112 12.03 -9.85 -17.99
C LEU A 112 10.78 -9.68 -18.86
N SER A 113 9.68 -9.18 -18.30
CA SER A 113 8.47 -8.88 -19.06
C SER A 113 8.71 -7.78 -20.09
N GLU A 114 9.39 -6.69 -19.71
CA GLU A 114 9.70 -5.58 -20.61
C GLU A 114 10.78 -5.96 -21.62
N LEU A 115 11.75 -6.81 -21.26
CA LEU A 115 12.76 -7.35 -22.17
C LEU A 115 12.11 -8.23 -23.24
N GLN A 116 11.17 -9.10 -22.86
CA GLN A 116 10.40 -9.91 -23.81
C GLN A 116 9.59 -9.03 -24.78
N ARG A 117 9.04 -7.91 -24.29
CA ARG A 117 8.20 -7.00 -25.09
C ARG A 117 9.02 -6.10 -26.02
N LEU A 118 10.12 -5.54 -25.53
CA LEU A 118 10.91 -4.51 -26.22
C LEU A 118 12.09 -5.08 -27.00
N GLY A 119 12.51 -6.32 -26.70
CA GLY A 119 13.61 -7.01 -27.38
C GLY A 119 15.01 -6.44 -27.13
N GLN A 120 15.13 -5.39 -26.30
CA GLN A 120 16.39 -4.69 -26.04
C GLN A 120 16.57 -4.38 -24.55
N ASN A 121 17.79 -4.58 -24.05
CA ASN A 121 18.12 -4.42 -22.62
C ASN A 121 17.94 -2.98 -22.12
N GLN A 122 18.41 -1.99 -22.87
CA GLN A 122 18.39 -0.59 -22.42
C GLN A 122 16.94 -0.06 -22.26
N PRO A 123 16.03 -0.19 -23.24
CA PRO A 123 14.63 0.19 -23.07
C PRO A 123 13.93 -0.56 -21.93
N ALA A 124 14.16 -1.87 -21.78
CA ALA A 124 13.57 -2.68 -20.71
C ALA A 124 14.01 -2.21 -19.31
N TRP A 125 15.29 -1.86 -19.16
CA TRP A 125 15.80 -1.34 -17.90
C TRP A 125 15.25 0.05 -17.55
N GLN A 126 15.06 0.93 -18.55
CA GLN A 126 14.42 2.23 -18.31
C GLN A 126 12.96 2.06 -17.88
N ALA A 127 12.19 1.20 -18.56
CA ALA A 127 10.82 0.88 -18.15
C ALA A 127 10.76 0.31 -16.71
N THR A 128 11.72 -0.56 -16.36
CA THR A 128 11.83 -1.12 -15.00
C THR A 128 12.07 -0.03 -13.94
N LYS A 129 12.95 0.94 -14.22
CA LYS A 129 13.17 2.09 -13.32
C LYS A 129 11.90 2.94 -13.16
N HIS A 130 11.15 3.16 -14.24
CA HIS A 130 9.89 3.89 -14.19
C HIS A 130 8.85 3.15 -13.36
N ALA A 131 8.75 1.83 -13.51
CA ALA A 131 7.87 0.99 -12.68
C ALA A 131 8.26 1.08 -11.20
N LEU A 132 9.55 0.94 -10.88
CA LEU A 132 10.04 0.99 -9.50
C LEU A 132 9.75 2.35 -8.84
N LYS A 133 10.00 3.46 -9.55
CA LYS A 133 9.67 4.81 -9.07
C LYS A 133 8.17 5.00 -8.89
N GLY A 134 7.37 4.51 -9.83
CA GLY A 134 5.91 4.61 -9.78
C GLY A 134 5.32 3.84 -8.60
N VAL A 135 5.71 2.58 -8.43
CA VAL A 135 5.27 1.73 -7.32
C VAL A 135 5.78 2.28 -5.98
N GLY A 136 7.04 2.71 -5.90
CA GLY A 136 7.59 3.39 -4.72
C GLY A 136 6.78 4.62 -4.31
N LEU A 137 6.46 5.48 -5.28
CA LEU A 137 5.65 6.68 -5.02
C LEU A 137 4.21 6.31 -4.62
N SER A 138 3.61 5.29 -5.24
CA SER A 138 2.30 4.76 -4.85
C SER A 138 2.28 4.33 -3.37
N MET A 139 3.29 3.58 -2.94
CA MET A 139 3.42 3.11 -1.55
C MET A 139 3.56 4.28 -0.58
N LEU A 140 4.37 5.30 -0.91
CA LEU A 140 4.53 6.49 -0.07
C LEU A 140 3.20 7.26 0.11
N ILE A 141 2.43 7.41 -0.96
CA ILE A 141 1.12 8.09 -0.91
C ILE A 141 0.13 7.32 -0.03
N GLU A 142 0.04 6.00 -0.20
CA GLU A 142 -0.82 5.15 0.64
C GLU A 142 -0.40 5.15 2.10
N LEU A 143 0.91 5.07 2.36
CA LEU A 143 1.46 5.10 3.71
C LEU A 143 1.14 6.45 4.38
N PHE A 144 1.29 7.56 3.66
CA PHE A 144 0.96 8.88 4.18
C PHE A 144 -0.54 8.99 4.54
N GLY A 145 -1.44 8.56 3.66
CA GLY A 145 -2.88 8.53 3.95
C GLY A 145 -3.22 7.65 5.14
N ALA A 146 -2.60 6.47 5.24
CA ALA A 146 -2.80 5.55 6.35
C ALA A 146 -2.23 6.08 7.68
N LEU A 147 -1.11 6.80 7.65
CA LEU A 147 -0.56 7.48 8.83
C LEU A 147 -1.47 8.60 9.32
N LEU A 148 -2.08 9.38 8.42
CA LEU A 148 -3.08 10.40 8.79
C LEU A 148 -4.34 9.77 9.39
N ALA A 149 -4.84 8.68 8.81
CA ALA A 149 -5.93 7.90 9.36
C ALA A 149 -5.59 7.35 10.76
N THR A 150 -4.37 6.81 10.92
CA THR A 150 -3.87 6.29 12.20
C THR A 150 -3.77 7.41 13.24
N ALA A 151 -3.23 8.57 12.88
CA ALA A 151 -3.15 9.73 13.77
C ALA A 151 -4.55 10.19 14.21
N THR A 152 -5.51 10.21 13.28
CA THR A 152 -6.91 10.53 13.58
C THR A 152 -7.49 9.53 14.56
N TRP A 153 -7.28 8.24 14.34
CA TRP A 153 -7.69 7.19 15.28
C TRP A 153 -7.05 7.36 16.67
N ILE A 154 -5.74 7.61 16.76
CA ILE A 154 -5.06 7.84 18.04
C ILE A 154 -5.71 9.02 18.79
N THR A 155 -5.96 10.14 18.10
CA THR A 155 -6.63 11.29 18.73
C THR A 155 -8.03 10.94 19.22
N GLY A 156 -8.78 10.15 18.43
CA GLY A 156 -10.11 9.66 18.79
C GLY A 156 -10.09 8.74 20.01
N ALA A 157 -9.17 7.77 20.04
CA ALA A 157 -9.01 6.83 21.14
C ALA A 157 -8.61 7.49 22.47
N LEU A 158 -7.92 8.64 22.42
CA LEU A 158 -7.55 9.40 23.61
C LEU A 158 -8.71 10.23 24.21
N VAL A 159 -9.75 10.51 23.43
CA VAL A 159 -10.87 11.36 23.84
C VAL A 159 -12.22 10.62 23.95
N ALA A 160 -12.26 9.34 23.57
CA ALA A 160 -13.44 8.49 23.54
C ALA A 160 -13.59 7.59 24.78
#